data_AF-A0A6A7LGT6-F1
#
_entry.id   AF-A0A6A7LGT6-F1
#
_cell.length_a   1.000
_cell.length_b   1.000
_cell.length_c   1.000
_cell.angle_alpha   90.00
_cell.angle_beta   90.00
_cell.angle_gamma   90.00
#
_symmetry.space_group_name_H-M   'P 1'
#
loop_
_entity.id
_entity.type
_entity.pdbx_description
1 polymer ?
#
loop_
_entity_poly.entity_id
_entity_poly.type
_entity_poly.pdbx_seq_one_letter_code
_entity_poly.pdbx_strand_id
1 'polypeptide(L)'
;MDLGIRTKATLIVTAVCSLAIAATLSVLTDEAKATYGATWCESQKGKSDNWKSGCESGAADCRGGKAYDPGSGHSRDFHHGYDAGWSHSGCK
;
A
#
# COMPACT_ATOMS: atom_id res chain seq x y z
N MET A 1 -23.07 40.34 21.80
CA MET A 1 -23.72 39.14 21.21
C MET A 1 -23.84 38.12 22.32
N ASP A 2 -25.03 37.97 22.89
CA ASP A 2 -25.27 37.06 24.02
C ASP A 2 -25.65 35.68 23.47
N LEU A 3 -24.67 34.76 23.45
CA LEU A 3 -24.90 33.39 23.02
C LEU A 3 -25.49 32.59 24.18
N GLY A 4 -26.81 32.40 24.13
CA GLY A 4 -27.57 31.67 25.13
C GLY A 4 -27.03 30.26 25.40
N ILE A 5 -27.24 29.79 26.62
CA ILE A 5 -26.78 28.50 27.17
C ILE A 5 -27.10 27.30 26.23
N ARG A 6 -28.20 27.39 25.46
CA ARG A 6 -28.58 26.39 24.46
C ARG A 6 -27.60 26.28 23.29
N THR A 7 -27.03 27.39 22.83
CA THR A 7 -26.06 27.45 21.73
C THR A 7 -24.70 26.86 22.13
N LYS A 8 -24.32 27.02 23.41
CA LYS A 8 -23.08 26.46 23.96
C LYS A 8 -23.13 24.93 24.08
N ALA A 9 -24.29 24.36 24.38
CA ALA A 9 -24.47 22.91 24.47
C ALA A 9 -24.38 22.22 23.08
N THR A 10 -24.85 22.86 22.01
CA THR A 10 -24.81 22.30 20.65
C THR A 10 -23.40 22.25 20.06
N LEU A 11 -22.53 23.19 20.45
CA LEU A 11 -21.13 23.23 20.01
C LEU A 11 -20.28 22.11 20.62
N ILE A 12 -20.63 21.61 21.81
CA ILE A 12 -19.85 20.57 22.50
C ILE A 12 -20.12 19.19 21.88
N VAL A 13 -21.36 18.91 21.45
CA VAL A 13 -21.74 17.63 20.81
C VAL A 13 -21.09 17.45 19.44
N THR A 14 -20.88 18.53 18.69
CA THR A 14 -20.28 18.47 17.34
C THR A 14 -18.76 18.28 17.36
N ALA A 15 -18.07 18.67 18.44
CA ALA A 15 -16.62 18.49 18.57
C ALA A 15 -16.20 17.03 18.86
N VAL A 16 -17.06 16.25 19.51
CA VAL A 16 -16.72 14.86 19.92
C VAL A 16 -16.82 13.86 18.76
N CYS A 17 -17.66 14.12 17.76
CA CYS A 17 -17.76 13.25 16.58
C CYS A 17 -16.55 13.36 15.62
N SER A 18 -15.80 14.46 15.65
CA SER A 18 -14.67 14.67 14.75
C SER A 18 -13.41 13.88 15.15
N LEU A 19 -13.22 13.57 16.44
CA LEU A 19 -12.05 12.82 16.89
C LEU A 19 -12.12 11.32 16.59
N ALA A 20 -13.33 10.77 16.36
CA ALA A 20 -13.50 9.35 16.04
C ALA A 20 -13.10 9.01 14.59
N ILE A 21 -13.12 9.98 13.68
CA ILE A 21 -12.80 9.77 12.25
C ILE A 21 -11.31 9.98 11.98
N ALA A 22 -10.61 10.75 12.80
CA ALA A 22 -9.15 10.91 12.69
C ALA A 22 -8.39 9.66 13.15
N ALA A 23 -8.94 8.90 14.11
CA ALA A 23 -8.30 7.69 14.63
C ALA A 23 -8.40 6.48 13.69
N THR A 24 -9.37 6.45 12.77
CA THR A 24 -9.54 5.34 11.81
C THR A 24 -8.74 5.53 10.51
N LEU A 25 -8.34 6.76 10.18
CA LEU A 25 -7.47 7.02 9.02
C LEU A 25 -6.02 6.61 9.25
N SER A 26 -5.55 6.61 10.50
CA SER A 26 -4.17 6.22 10.85
C SER A 26 -3.92 4.71 10.76
N VAL A 27 -4.96 3.87 10.73
CA VAL A 27 -4.84 2.40 10.61
C VAL A 27 -4.80 1.94 9.16
N LEU A 28 -5.17 2.80 8.19
CA LEU A 28 -5.18 2.43 6.77
C LEU A 28 -3.88 2.78 6.02
N THR A 29 -2.93 3.47 6.65
CA THR A 29 -1.72 3.94 5.97
C THR A 29 -0.50 3.04 6.12
N ASP A 30 -0.50 2.05 7.02
CA ASP A 30 0.63 1.12 7.12
C ASP A 30 0.54 -0.04 6.11
N GLU A 31 -0.67 -0.49 5.80
CA GLU A 31 -0.86 -1.70 4.96
C GLU A 31 -0.94 -1.41 3.45
N ALA A 32 -1.04 -0.14 3.05
CA ALA A 32 -0.96 0.23 1.65
C ALA A 32 0.47 0.08 1.07
N LYS A 33 1.49 -0.03 1.94
CA LYS A 33 2.89 -0.01 1.51
C LYS A 33 3.35 -1.33 0.87
N ALA A 34 2.79 -2.46 1.29
CA ALA A 34 3.14 -3.78 0.74
C ALA A 34 2.10 -4.35 -0.24
N THR A 35 0.85 -3.91 -0.18
CA THR A 35 -0.26 -4.70 -0.74
C THR A 35 -0.55 -4.42 -2.22
N TYR A 36 -0.19 -3.25 -2.75
CA TYR A 36 -0.43 -2.95 -4.17
C TYR A 36 0.44 -3.76 -5.15
N GLY A 37 1.63 -4.20 -4.73
CA GLY A 37 2.48 -5.08 -5.53
C GLY A 37 1.94 -6.50 -5.53
N ALA A 38 1.74 -7.05 -4.32
CA ALA A 38 1.18 -8.38 -4.10
C ALA A 38 -0.16 -8.59 -4.82
N THR A 39 -1.10 -7.64 -4.70
CA THR A 39 -2.42 -7.78 -5.32
C THR A 39 -2.39 -7.82 -6.85
N TRP A 40 -1.52 -7.03 -7.49
CA TRP A 40 -1.38 -7.09 -8.95
C TRP A 40 -0.68 -8.38 -9.39
N CYS A 41 0.41 -8.76 -8.73
CA CYS A 41 1.16 -9.98 -9.04
C CYS A 41 0.29 -11.23 -8.89
N GLU A 42 -0.51 -11.31 -7.81
CA GLU A 42 -1.44 -12.41 -7.57
C GLU A 42 -2.58 -12.49 -8.59
N SER A 43 -3.01 -11.35 -9.14
CA SER A 43 -4.07 -11.30 -10.15
C SER A 43 -3.66 -11.85 -11.53
N GLN A 44 -2.36 -12.09 -11.76
CA GLN A 44 -1.84 -12.56 -13.03
C GLN A 44 -2.14 -14.04 -13.25
N LYS A 45 -3.13 -14.31 -14.12
CA LYS A 45 -3.53 -15.67 -14.47
C LYS A 45 -2.48 -16.37 -15.34
N GLY A 46 -2.28 -17.67 -15.09
CA GLY A 46 -1.36 -18.51 -15.87
C GLY A 46 0.13 -18.27 -15.57
N LYS A 47 0.45 -17.53 -14.51
CA LYS A 47 1.81 -17.36 -14.01
C LYS A 47 2.15 -18.40 -12.96
N SER A 48 3.41 -18.83 -12.95
CA SER A 48 3.94 -19.73 -11.92
C SER A 48 4.12 -19.00 -10.59
N ASP A 49 4.15 -19.76 -9.49
CA ASP A 49 4.39 -19.17 -8.15
C ASP A 49 5.76 -18.50 -8.07
N ASN A 50 6.77 -19.02 -8.78
CA ASN A 50 8.07 -18.38 -8.92
C ASN A 50 7.97 -17.01 -9.59
N TRP A 51 7.17 -16.88 -10.65
CA TRP A 51 6.94 -15.59 -11.30
C TRP A 51 6.25 -14.60 -10.35
N LYS A 52 5.23 -15.05 -9.60
CA LYS A 52 4.52 -14.21 -8.64
C LYS A 52 5.46 -13.72 -7.53
N SER A 53 6.25 -14.62 -6.95
CA SER A 53 7.25 -14.28 -5.92
C SER A 53 8.29 -13.28 -6.44
N GLY A 54 8.74 -13.44 -7.69
CA GLY A 54 9.62 -12.46 -8.33
C GLY A 54 8.95 -11.11 -8.46
N CYS A 55 7.71 -11.08 -8.95
CA CYS A 55 6.93 -9.87 -9.12
C CYS A 55 6.72 -9.09 -7.81
N GLU A 56 6.42 -9.79 -6.72
CA GLU A 56 6.32 -9.17 -5.40
C GLU A 56 7.66 -8.60 -4.94
N SER A 57 8.74 -9.34 -5.14
CA SER A 57 10.09 -8.93 -4.77
C SER A 57 10.52 -7.67 -5.53
N GLY A 58 10.35 -7.63 -6.85
CA GLY A 58 10.70 -6.48 -7.67
C GLY A 58 9.85 -5.24 -7.35
N ALA A 59 8.56 -5.43 -7.07
CA ALA A 59 7.69 -4.35 -6.64
C ALA A 59 8.09 -3.78 -5.27
N ALA A 60 8.45 -4.66 -4.32
CA ALA A 60 8.89 -4.28 -2.99
C ALA A 60 10.23 -3.54 -3.04
N ASP A 61 11.19 -4.02 -3.83
CA ASP A 61 12.51 -3.41 -3.93
C ASP A 61 12.46 -2.02 -4.55
N CYS A 62 11.70 -1.87 -5.65
CA CYS A 62 11.44 -0.57 -6.28
C CYS A 62 10.85 0.44 -5.29
N ARG A 63 9.80 0.05 -4.56
CA ARG A 63 9.16 0.93 -3.56
C ARG A 63 10.04 1.19 -2.35
N GLY A 64 10.93 0.26 -2.03
CA GLY A 64 11.96 0.41 -1.01
C GLY A 64 13.10 1.35 -1.43
N GLY A 65 13.13 1.80 -2.69
CA GLY A 65 14.21 2.62 -3.24
C GLY A 65 15.54 1.87 -3.34
N LYS A 66 15.48 0.52 -3.43
CA LYS A 66 16.67 -0.30 -3.66
C LYS A 66 17.13 -0.18 -5.11
N ALA A 67 18.34 -0.63 -5.41
CA ALA A 67 18.77 -0.81 -6.79
C ALA A 67 18.09 -2.05 -7.38
N TYR A 68 17.95 -2.07 -8.71
CA TYR A 68 17.46 -3.25 -9.42
C TYR A 68 18.47 -4.38 -9.25
N ASP A 69 18.09 -5.43 -8.52
CA ASP A 69 18.89 -6.64 -8.35
C ASP A 69 17.98 -7.85 -8.08
N PRO A 70 17.63 -8.61 -9.13
CA PRO A 70 16.80 -9.80 -8.99
C PRO A 70 17.57 -11.03 -8.47
N GLY A 71 18.88 -10.92 -8.19
CA GLY A 71 19.73 -12.00 -7.69
C GLY A 71 20.06 -13.10 -8.72
N SER A 72 21.20 -13.79 -8.56
CA SER A 72 21.69 -14.79 -9.53
C SER A 72 21.26 -16.24 -9.26
N GLY A 73 20.44 -16.49 -8.24
CA GLY A 73 20.05 -17.84 -7.80
C GLY A 73 18.62 -18.27 -8.17
N HIS A 74 17.87 -17.40 -8.84
CA HIS A 74 16.44 -17.61 -9.08
C HIS A 74 16.17 -18.21 -10.47
N SER A 75 14.99 -18.85 -10.59
CA SER A 75 14.53 -19.34 -11.89
C SER A 75 14.27 -18.20 -12.86
N ARG A 76 14.30 -18.50 -14.17
CA ARG A 76 13.98 -17.51 -15.22
C ARG A 76 12.59 -16.88 -15.03
N ASP A 77 11.61 -17.66 -14.58
CA ASP A 77 10.26 -17.17 -14.32
C ASP A 77 10.25 -16.12 -13.21
N PHE A 78 11.04 -16.31 -12.15
CA PHE A 78 11.19 -15.33 -11.09
C PHE A 78 11.77 -14.02 -11.62
N HIS A 79 12.82 -14.07 -12.45
CA HIS A 79 13.40 -12.87 -13.07
C HIS A 79 12.38 -12.11 -13.92
N HIS A 80 11.61 -12.82 -14.75
CA HIS A 80 10.51 -12.21 -15.51
C HIS A 80 9.40 -11.64 -14.62
N GLY A 81 9.17 -12.24 -13.46
CA GLY A 81 8.29 -11.73 -12.43
C GLY A 81 8.81 -10.41 -11.89
N TYR A 82 10.06 -10.42 -11.42
CA TYR A 82 10.75 -9.27 -10.84
C TYR A 82 10.72 -8.07 -11.77
N ASP A 83 11.04 -8.25 -13.05
CA ASP A 83 10.95 -7.20 -14.08
C ASP A 83 9.55 -6.58 -14.14
N ALA A 84 8.52 -7.44 -14.16
CA ALA A 84 7.14 -6.99 -14.25
C ALA A 84 6.72 -6.20 -13.00
N GLY A 85 7.09 -6.68 -11.81
CA GLY A 85 6.80 -6.01 -10.54
C GLY A 85 7.53 -4.68 -10.37
N TRP A 86 8.80 -4.63 -10.78
CA TRP A 86 9.64 -3.44 -10.79
C TRP A 86 9.05 -2.34 -11.68
N SER A 87 8.72 -2.71 -12.93
CA SER A 87 8.10 -1.82 -13.92
C SER A 87 6.70 -1.38 -13.50
N HIS A 88 5.88 -2.30 -12.98
CA HIS A 88 4.54 -1.98 -12.48
C HIS A 88 4.56 -0.99 -11.31
N SER A 89 5.60 -1.04 -10.48
CA SER A 89 5.81 -0.10 -9.37
C SER A 89 6.39 1.25 -9.83
N GLY A 90 6.65 1.42 -11.12
CA GLY A 90 7.10 2.68 -11.73
C GLY A 90 8.61 2.88 -11.76
N CYS A 91 9.40 1.87 -11.38
CA CYS A 91 10.84 1.93 -11.50
C CYS A 91 11.30 1.51 -12.91
N LYS A 92 12.41 2.10 -13.37
CA LYS A 92 12.99 1.88 -14.70
C LYS A 92 14.41 1.36 -14.57
#